data_AF-A0A535KXU1-F1
#
_entry.id   AF-A0A535KXU1-F1
#
_cell.length_a   1.000
_cell.length_b   1.000
_cell.length_c   1.000
_cell.angle_alpha   90.00
_cell.angle_beta   90.00
_cell.angle_gamma   90.00
#
_symmetry.space_group_name_H-M   'P 1'
#
loop_
_entity.id
_entity.type
_entity.pdbx_description
1 polymer ?
#
loop_
_entity_poly.entity_id
_entity_poly.type
_entity_poly.pdbx_seq_one_letter_code
_entity_poly.pdbx_strand_id
1 'polypeptide(L)'
;MSNTENSNDQGREGELPGQQFTGEQVTALQQLLSYQSDIEGQGQRVAMAIGPIAEALNNGGSISPEVMNHVKAQILRAHMHLDDLEQLLASLD
;
A
#
# COMPACT_ATOMS: atom_id res chain seq x y z
N MET A 1 -42.90 -48.44 -10.13
CA MET A 1 -42.51 -47.18 -9.48
C MET A 1 -41.00 -47.15 -9.51
N SER A 2 -40.43 -46.39 -10.44
CA SER A 2 -38.99 -46.40 -10.72
C SER A 2 -38.26 -45.56 -9.69
N ASN A 3 -37.27 -46.17 -9.04
CA ASN A 3 -36.26 -45.50 -8.23
C ASN A 3 -35.52 -44.47 -9.10
N THR A 4 -35.38 -43.25 -8.61
CA THR A 4 -34.38 -42.31 -9.11
C THR A 4 -33.58 -41.84 -7.90
N GLU A 5 -32.46 -42.53 -7.68
CA GLU A 5 -31.32 -41.98 -6.96
C GLU A 5 -30.84 -40.76 -7.76
N ASN A 6 -31.17 -39.57 -7.27
CA ASN A 6 -30.61 -38.34 -7.80
C ASN A 6 -29.24 -38.11 -7.13
N SER A 7 -28.22 -38.72 -7.71
CA SER A 7 -26.82 -38.40 -7.45
C SER A 7 -26.54 -36.96 -7.88
N ASN A 8 -26.77 -36.00 -7.00
CA ASN A 8 -26.31 -34.62 -7.22
C ASN A 8 -24.91 -34.48 -6.61
N ASP A 9 -23.95 -35.14 -7.25
CA ASP A 9 -22.53 -34.92 -7.08
C ASP A 9 -22.19 -33.57 -7.76
N GLN A 10 -22.54 -32.47 -7.09
CA GLN A 10 -22.09 -31.14 -7.50
C GLN A 10 -20.70 -30.91 -6.93
N GLY A 11 -19.71 -31.32 -7.72
CA GLY A 11 -18.36 -30.81 -7.64
C GLY A 11 -18.39 -29.29 -7.58
N ARG A 12 -18.08 -28.76 -6.39
CA ARG A 12 -17.69 -27.36 -6.23
C ARG A 12 -16.20 -27.28 -6.53
N GLU A 13 -15.89 -27.37 -7.82
CA GLU A 13 -14.62 -26.93 -8.36
C GLU A 13 -14.49 -25.42 -8.06
N GLY A 14 -13.63 -25.04 -7.11
CA GLY A 14 -13.21 -23.65 -6.92
C GLY A 14 -13.10 -23.10 -5.50
N GLU A 15 -13.43 -23.83 -4.44
CA GLU A 15 -13.15 -23.36 -3.08
C GLU A 15 -11.70 -23.71 -2.69
N LEU A 16 -10.80 -22.75 -2.82
CA LEU A 16 -9.55 -22.76 -2.05
C LEU A 16 -9.94 -22.98 -0.57
N PRO A 17 -9.33 -23.94 0.15
CA PRO A 17 -9.75 -24.30 1.50
C PRO A 17 -9.80 -23.05 2.37
N GLY A 18 -10.99 -22.77 2.90
CA GLY A 18 -11.36 -21.53 3.56
C GLY A 18 -10.48 -21.21 4.75
N GLN A 19 -9.49 -20.35 4.54
CA GLN A 19 -8.97 -19.49 5.59
C GLN A 19 -10.06 -18.46 5.93
N GLN A 20 -10.88 -18.79 6.93
CA GLN A 20 -11.69 -17.79 7.61
C GLN A 20 -10.73 -16.88 8.36
N PHE A 21 -10.45 -15.72 7.79
CA PHE A 21 -9.71 -14.68 8.50
C PHE A 21 -10.47 -14.30 9.77
N THR A 22 -9.77 -14.20 10.89
CA THR A 22 -10.36 -13.66 12.12
C THR A 22 -10.74 -12.18 11.90
N GLY A 23 -11.66 -11.64 12.71
CA GLY A 23 -12.02 -10.21 12.61
C GLY A 23 -10.81 -9.26 12.74
N GLU A 24 -9.82 -9.67 13.53
CA GLU A 24 -8.52 -8.98 13.66
C GLU A 24 -7.70 -9.07 12.37
N GLN A 25 -7.62 -10.24 11.73
CA GLN A 25 -6.91 -10.42 10.46
C GLN A 25 -7.55 -9.61 9.32
N VAL A 26 -8.88 -9.53 9.26
CA VAL A 26 -9.57 -8.68 8.27
C VAL A 26 -9.25 -7.21 8.49
N THR A 27 -9.23 -6.76 9.75
CA THR A 27 -8.90 -5.38 10.10
C THR A 27 -7.46 -5.03 9.72
N ALA A 28 -6.51 -5.93 10.04
CA ALA A 28 -5.11 -5.78 9.67
C ALA A 28 -4.92 -5.72 8.14
N LEU A 29 -5.60 -6.58 7.39
CA LEU A 29 -5.51 -6.62 5.93
C LEU A 29 -6.07 -5.32 5.30
N GLN A 30 -7.15 -4.79 5.88
CA GLN A 30 -7.75 -3.54 5.43
C GLN A 30 -6.89 -2.31 5.75
N GLN A 31 -6.19 -2.33 6.90
CA GLN A 31 -5.17 -1.34 7.23
C GLN A 31 -3.99 -1.42 6.25
N LEU A 32 -3.50 -2.62 5.95
CA LEU A 32 -2.41 -2.84 4.99
C LEU A 32 -2.74 -2.28 3.60
N LEU A 33 -3.94 -2.55 3.09
CA LEU A 33 -4.41 -2.02 1.80
C LEU A 33 -4.49 -0.49 1.79
N SER A 34 -4.88 0.12 2.91
CA SER A 34 -4.90 1.58 3.05
C SER A 34 -3.47 2.15 3.01
N TYR A 35 -2.52 1.50 3.70
CA TYR A 35 -1.11 1.89 3.67
C TYR A 35 -0.48 1.78 2.27
N GLN A 36 -0.84 0.77 1.48
CA GLN A 36 -0.34 0.66 0.11
C GLN A 36 -0.69 1.92 -0.71
N SER A 37 -1.95 2.36 -0.65
CA SER A 37 -2.40 3.55 -1.36
C SER A 37 -1.69 4.82 -0.86
N ASP A 38 -1.49 4.91 0.46
CA ASP A 38 -0.80 6.04 1.07
C ASP A 38 0.68 6.12 0.65
N ILE A 39 1.39 4.98 0.58
CA ILE A 39 2.79 4.90 0.17
C ILE A 39 2.97 5.32 -1.29
N GLU A 40 2.13 4.80 -2.19
CA GLU A 40 2.12 5.21 -3.59
C GLU A 40 1.87 6.72 -3.72
N GLY A 41 0.93 7.26 -2.95
CA GLY A 41 0.65 8.68 -2.88
C GLY A 41 1.82 9.52 -2.35
N GLN A 42 2.55 9.03 -1.35
CA GLN A 42 3.75 9.71 -0.84
C GLN A 42 4.90 9.69 -1.85
N GLY A 43 5.13 8.54 -2.51
CA GLY A 43 6.14 8.41 -3.56
C GLY A 43 5.92 9.44 -4.68
N GLN A 44 4.67 9.59 -5.11
CA GLN A 44 4.30 10.60 -6.10
C GLN A 44 4.54 12.03 -5.60
N ARG A 45 4.21 12.33 -4.33
CA ARG A 45 4.46 13.65 -3.73
C ARG A 45 5.95 13.98 -3.67
N VAL A 46 6.79 13.03 -3.29
CA VAL A 46 8.25 13.20 -3.26
C VAL A 46 8.79 13.40 -4.68
N ALA A 47 8.34 12.61 -5.65
CA ALA A 47 8.75 12.76 -7.05
C ALA A 47 8.39 14.15 -7.61
N MET A 48 7.17 14.63 -7.36
CA MET A 48 6.74 15.97 -7.76
C MET A 48 7.53 17.07 -7.06
N ALA A 49 7.94 16.87 -5.80
CA ALA A 49 8.73 17.84 -5.05
C ALA A 49 10.18 17.90 -5.55
N ILE A 50 10.79 16.75 -5.88
CA ILE A 50 12.19 16.67 -6.37
C ILE A 50 12.32 17.11 -7.83
N GLY A 51 11.31 16.89 -8.68
CA GLY A 51 11.34 17.21 -10.11
C GLY A 51 11.86 18.62 -10.42
N PRO A 52 11.27 19.69 -9.84
CA PRO A 52 11.72 21.07 -10.04
C PRO A 52 13.16 21.33 -9.59
N ILE A 53 13.64 20.64 -8.55
CA ILE A 53 15.04 20.72 -8.11
C ILE A 53 15.97 20.11 -9.15
N ALA A 54 15.64 18.93 -9.66
CA ALA A 54 16.45 18.26 -10.68
C ALA A 54 16.51 19.08 -11.98
N GLU A 55 15.38 19.65 -12.40
CA GLU A 55 15.32 20.55 -13.56
C GLU A 55 16.14 21.82 -13.36
N ALA A 56 16.01 22.48 -12.20
CA ALA A 56 16.80 23.67 -11.88
C ALA A 56 18.31 23.38 -11.93
N LEU A 57 18.76 22.27 -11.34
CA LEU A 57 20.18 21.89 -11.37
C LEU A 57 20.67 21.56 -12.78
N ASN A 58 19.87 20.84 -13.57
CA ASN A 58 20.22 20.50 -14.96
C ASN A 58 20.39 21.74 -15.85
N ASN A 59 19.62 22.79 -15.56
CA ASN A 59 19.66 24.06 -16.29
C ASN A 59 20.64 25.08 -15.68
N GLY A 60 21.42 24.70 -14.66
CA GLY A 60 22.36 25.60 -13.96
C GLY A 60 21.68 26.68 -13.12
N GLY A 61 20.39 26.52 -12.82
CA GLY A 61 19.61 27.42 -11.97
C GLY A 61 19.87 27.23 -10.48
N SER A 62 19.54 28.25 -9.70
CA SER A 62 19.63 28.22 -8.24
C SER A 62 18.33 27.71 -7.61
N ILE A 63 18.44 26.93 -6.54
CA ILE A 63 17.30 26.48 -5.74
C ILE A 63 17.17 27.39 -4.52
N SER A 64 15.97 27.90 -4.26
CA SER A 64 15.74 28.69 -3.05
C SER A 64 15.76 27.80 -1.79
N PRO A 65 16.16 28.35 -0.63
CA PRO A 65 16.08 27.63 0.64
C PRO A 65 14.68 27.08 0.94
N GLU A 66 13.62 27.81 0.57
CA GLU A 66 12.22 27.40 0.77
C GLU A 66 11.88 26.15 -0.04
N VAL A 67 12.29 26.09 -1.31
CA VAL A 67 12.08 24.92 -2.17
C VAL A 67 12.82 23.72 -1.60
N MET A 68 14.08 23.90 -1.19
CA MET A 68 14.86 22.83 -0.56
C MET A 68 14.21 22.33 0.74
N ASN A 69 13.69 23.24 1.57
CA ASN A 69 12.99 22.88 2.81
C ASN A 69 11.69 22.14 2.53
N HIS A 70 10.93 22.54 1.51
CA HIS A 70 9.72 21.83 1.10
C HIS A 70 10.03 20.39 0.70
N VAL A 71 11.06 20.17 -0.12
CA VAL A 71 11.45 18.82 -0.55
C VAL A 71 11.88 17.95 0.64
N LYS A 72 12.70 18.51 1.54
CA LYS A 72 13.08 17.81 2.78
C LYS A 72 11.87 17.41 3.62
N ALA A 73 10.87 18.28 3.73
CA ALA A 73 9.65 17.99 4.47
C ALA A 73 8.85 16.84 3.84
N GLN A 74 8.74 16.79 2.50
CA GLN A 74 8.07 15.69 1.81
C GLN A 74 8.82 14.35 1.98
N ILE A 75 10.15 14.38 1.87
CA ILE A 75 10.99 13.18 2.09
C ILE A 75 10.84 12.67 3.52
N LEU A 76 10.93 13.56 4.51
CA LEU A 76 10.78 13.19 5.92
C LEU A 76 9.39 12.61 6.21
N ARG A 77 8.34 13.21 5.64
CA ARG A 77 6.98 12.69 5.76
C ARG A 77 6.86 11.29 5.16
N ALA A 78 7.40 11.06 3.97
CA ALA A 78 7.39 9.75 3.34
C ALA A 78 8.10 8.69 4.21
N HIS A 79 9.24 9.05 4.83
CA HIS A 79 9.94 8.16 5.76
C HIS A 79 9.09 7.79 6.98
N MET A 80 8.46 8.75 7.67
CA MET A 80 7.64 8.44 8.85
C MET A 80 6.49 7.47 8.53
N HIS A 81 5.85 7.61 7.36
CA HIS A 81 4.79 6.68 6.96
C HIS A 81 5.31 5.27 6.63
N LEU A 82 6.57 5.14 6.19
CA LEU A 82 7.20 3.83 5.99
C LEU A 82 7.54 3.18 7.34
N ASP A 83 8.00 3.97 8.31
CA ASP A 83 8.26 3.49 9.68
C ASP A 83 6.95 2.99 10.34
N ASP A 84 5.84 3.73 10.15
CA ASP A 84 4.50 3.31 10.62
C ASP A 84 4.06 1.98 9.98
N LEU A 85 4.33 1.79 8.68
CA LEU A 85 4.05 0.53 7.99
C LEU A 85 4.92 -0.61 8.54
N GLU A 86 6.22 -0.38 8.74
CA GLU A 86 7.13 -1.39 9.29
C GLU A 86 6.65 -1.85 10.67
N GLN A 87 6.23 -0.91 11.52
CA GLN A 87 5.67 -1.22 12.82
C GLN A 87 4.36 -2.00 12.74
N LEU A 88 3.47 -1.66 11.79
CA LEU A 88 2.25 -2.43 11.55
C LEU A 88 2.58 -3.86 11.12
N LEU A 89 3.49 -4.03 10.15
CA LEU A 89 3.89 -5.35 9.67
C LEU A 89 4.50 -6.20 10.78
N ALA A 90 5.38 -5.62 11.59
CA ALA A 90 5.97 -6.30 12.75
C ALA A 90 4.95 -6.68 13.83
N SER A 91 3.76 -6.05 13.85
CA SER A 91 2.67 -6.42 14.75
C SER A 91 1.81 -7.60 14.26
N LEU A 92 2.00 -8.01 13.01
CA LEU A 92 1.29 -9.13 12.38
C LEU A 92 2.08 -10.45 12.40
N ASP A 93 3.38 -10.39 12.72
CA ASP A 93 4.27 -11.54 12.99
C ASP A 93 4.11 -12.06 14.43
#